data_AF-A0A7S3PJU1-F1
#
_entry.id   AF-A0A7S3PJU1-F1
#
_cell.length_a   1.000
_cell.length_b   1.000
_cell.length_c   1.000
_cell.angle_alpha   90.00
_cell.angle_beta   90.00
_cell.angle_gamma   90.00
#
_symmetry.space_group_name_H-M   'P 1'
#
loop_
_entity.id
_entity.type
_entity.pdbx_description
1 polymer ?
#
loop_
_entity_poly.entity_id
_entity_poly.type
_entity_poly.pdbx_seq_one_letter_code
_entity_poly.pdbx_strand_id
1 'polypeptide(L)'
;KPFAGYVHDLLARLKMLSSWLMEKPPAVYWISGFYFTQAFLTGTLQNFARRNKVPIDSVAFDYVVMPEGKYVESPERGAYIDGFFFDGARWDYGTAELADPLPKQL
;
A
#
# COMPACT_ATOMS: atom_id res chain seq x y z
N LYS A 1 -14.63 -0.25 -15.97
CA LYS A 1 -13.92 -1.54 -16.18
C LYS A 1 -14.86 -2.53 -16.85
N PRO A 2 -14.44 -3.24 -17.92
CA PRO A 2 -15.22 -4.34 -18.51
C PRO A 2 -15.25 -5.57 -17.58
N PHE A 3 -16.19 -6.50 -17.79
CA PHE A 3 -16.33 -7.73 -16.98
C PHE A 3 -15.03 -8.53 -16.82
N ALA A 4 -14.30 -8.74 -17.92
CA ALA A 4 -12.99 -9.40 -17.89
C ALA A 4 -12.01 -8.71 -16.92
N GLY A 5 -12.04 -7.38 -16.84
CA GLY A 5 -11.22 -6.62 -15.90
C GLY A 5 -11.55 -6.91 -14.43
N TYR A 6 -12.84 -7.08 -14.10
CA TYR A 6 -13.24 -7.47 -12.74
C TYR A 6 -12.82 -8.90 -12.39
N VAL A 7 -12.89 -9.83 -13.36
CA VAL A 7 -12.41 -11.21 -13.17
C VAL A 7 -10.90 -11.23 -12.94
N HIS A 8 -10.13 -10.48 -13.73
CA HIS A 8 -8.68 -10.35 -13.53
C HIS A 8 -8.34 -9.75 -12.17
N ASP A 9 -9.02 -8.68 -11.74
CA ASP A 9 -8.82 -8.08 -10.42
C ASP A 9 -9.13 -9.09 -9.30
N LEU A 10 -10.21 -9.86 -9.42
CA LEU A 10 -10.58 -10.89 -8.45
C LEU A 10 -9.49 -11.96 -8.34
N LEU A 11 -9.02 -12.50 -9.48
CA LEU A 11 -7.96 -13.50 -9.51
C LEU A 11 -6.65 -12.97 -8.91
N ALA A 12 -6.30 -11.70 -9.18
CA ALA A 12 -5.13 -11.06 -8.60
C ALA A 12 -5.24 -10.92 -7.07
N ARG A 13 -6.41 -10.52 -6.56
CA ARG A 13 -6.68 -10.44 -5.11
C ARG A 13 -6.61 -11.81 -4.44
N LEU A 14 -7.22 -12.82 -5.04
CA LEU A 14 -7.16 -14.20 -4.55
C LEU A 14 -5.71 -14.69 -4.50
N LYS A 15 -4.93 -14.47 -5.57
CA LYS A 15 -3.51 -14.82 -5.59
C LYS A 15 -2.72 -14.15 -4.46
N MET A 16 -2.89 -12.84 -4.27
CA MET A 16 -2.24 -12.11 -3.18
C MET A 16 -2.56 -12.72 -1.80
N LEU A 17 -3.85 -12.94 -1.52
CA LEU A 17 -4.30 -13.48 -0.24
C LEU A 17 -3.86 -14.94 -0.04
N SER A 18 -3.92 -15.77 -1.09
CA SER A 18 -3.46 -17.16 -1.04
C SER A 18 -1.95 -17.26 -0.83
N SER A 19 -1.15 -16.45 -1.52
CA SER A 19 0.31 -16.42 -1.28
C SER A 19 0.64 -15.98 0.14
N TRP A 20 -0.05 -14.95 0.66
CA TRP A 20 0.14 -14.54 2.05
C TRP A 20 -0.24 -15.67 3.01
N LEU A 21 -1.39 -16.31 2.82
CA LEU A 21 -1.84 -17.40 3.69
C LEU A 21 -0.87 -18.59 3.72
N MET A 22 -0.32 -18.97 2.56
CA MET A 22 0.51 -20.17 2.41
C MET A 22 1.98 -19.95 2.77
N GLU A 23 2.48 -18.72 2.65
CA GLU A 23 3.89 -18.39 2.87
C GLU A 23 4.05 -17.46 4.08
N LYS A 24 4.31 -16.18 3.83
CA LYS A 24 4.48 -15.14 4.84
C LYS A 24 3.84 -13.85 4.34
N PRO A 25 3.60 -12.85 5.21
CA PRO A 25 3.14 -11.55 4.78
C PRO A 25 4.07 -10.96 3.70
N PRO A 26 3.51 -10.33 2.64
CA PRO A 26 4.32 -9.73 1.60
C PRO A 26 5.14 -8.57 2.17
N ALA A 27 6.30 -8.30 1.58
CA ALA A 27 7.13 -7.15 1.95
C ALA A 27 6.48 -5.82 1.55
N VAL A 28 5.76 -5.82 0.41
CA VAL A 28 4.94 -4.71 -0.10
C VAL A 28 3.50 -5.17 -0.25
N TYR A 29 2.57 -4.50 0.40
CA TYR A 29 1.15 -4.83 0.35
C TYR A 29 0.45 -4.06 -0.77
N TRP A 30 -0.33 -4.77 -1.59
CA TRP A 30 -1.20 -4.12 -2.57
C TRP A 30 -2.46 -3.57 -1.89
N ILE A 31 -2.41 -2.29 -1.49
CA ILE A 31 -3.41 -1.73 -0.58
C ILE A 31 -4.79 -1.65 -1.23
N SER A 32 -4.84 -1.29 -2.52
CA SER A 32 -6.10 -1.27 -3.29
C SER A 32 -6.61 -2.69 -3.61
N GLY A 33 -5.81 -3.72 -3.34
CA GLY A 33 -6.18 -5.14 -3.36
C GLY A 33 -7.05 -5.58 -2.18
N PHE A 34 -7.10 -4.82 -1.08
CA PHE A 34 -8.03 -5.10 0.01
C PHE A 34 -9.47 -4.67 -0.33
N TYR A 35 -10.44 -5.42 0.18
CA TYR A 35 -11.85 -4.98 0.15
C TYR A 35 -12.10 -3.87 1.17
N PHE A 36 -11.49 -3.99 2.36
CA PHE A 36 -11.61 -3.00 3.44
C PHE A 36 -10.23 -2.57 3.94
N THR A 37 -9.70 -1.50 3.35
CA THR A 37 -8.35 -0.97 3.64
C THR A 37 -8.19 -0.46 5.07
N GLN A 38 -9.26 0.03 5.68
CA GLN A 38 -9.22 0.54 7.05
C GLN A 38 -8.84 -0.55 8.06
N ALA A 39 -9.22 -1.82 7.85
CA ALA A 39 -8.78 -2.91 8.72
C ALA A 39 -7.25 -3.11 8.65
N PHE A 40 -6.66 -3.00 7.46
CA PHE A 40 -5.21 -3.06 7.30
C PHE A 40 -4.52 -1.89 8.01
N LEU A 41 -5.01 -0.65 7.80
CA LEU A 41 -4.45 0.54 8.44
C LEU A 41 -4.54 0.46 9.98
N THR A 42 -5.71 0.15 10.52
CA THR A 42 -5.89 -0.03 11.97
C THR A 42 -5.01 -1.16 12.50
N GLY A 43 -4.88 -2.27 11.77
CA GLY A 43 -3.98 -3.38 12.13
C GLY A 43 -2.51 -2.96 12.19
N THR A 44 -2.05 -2.14 11.23
CA THR A 44 -0.68 -1.59 11.23
C THR A 44 -0.46 -0.67 12.43
N LEU A 45 -1.40 0.24 12.75
CA LEU A 45 -1.31 1.08 13.95
C LEU A 45 -1.28 0.25 15.23
N GLN A 46 -2.15 -0.77 15.33
CA GLN A 46 -2.18 -1.69 16.48
C GLN A 46 -0.85 -2.41 16.65
N ASN A 47 -0.27 -2.93 15.57
CA ASN A 47 1.02 -3.61 15.61
C ASN A 47 2.15 -2.69 16.06
N PHE A 48 2.17 -1.45 15.56
CA PHE A 48 3.12 -0.44 15.98
C PHE A 48 2.96 -0.06 17.46
N ALA A 49 1.74 0.25 17.90
CA ALA A 49 1.44 0.64 19.27
C ALA A 49 1.80 -0.47 20.27
N ARG A 50 1.46 -1.72 19.96
CA ARG A 50 1.81 -2.91 20.77
C ARG A 50 3.32 -3.10 20.89
N ARG A 51 4.06 -3.00 19.77
CA ARG A 51 5.53 -3.13 19.78
C ARG A 51 6.20 -2.06 20.62
N ASN A 52 5.69 -0.82 20.60
CA ASN A 52 6.24 0.31 21.34
C ASN A 52 5.64 0.49 22.75
N LYS A 53 4.68 -0.35 23.15
CA LYS A 53 3.97 -0.28 24.44
C LYS A 53 3.31 1.08 24.71
N VAL A 54 2.75 1.69 23.67
CA VAL A 54 2.01 2.96 23.76
C VAL A 54 0.52 2.74 23.44
N PRO A 55 -0.39 3.61 23.92
CA PRO A 55 -1.79 3.59 23.50
C PRO A 55 -1.95 3.75 21.99
N ILE A 56 -2.97 3.13 21.40
CA ILE A 56 -3.27 3.31 19.96
C ILE A 56 -3.69 4.75 19.65
N ASP A 57 -4.39 5.41 20.59
CA ASP A 57 -4.88 6.78 20.39
C ASP A 57 -3.76 7.83 20.41
N SER A 58 -2.53 7.44 20.81
CA SER A 58 -1.36 8.32 20.80
C SER A 58 -0.48 8.14 19.56
N VAL A 59 -0.90 7.37 18.55
CA VAL A 59 -0.13 7.13 17.33
C VAL A 59 -0.93 7.50 16.09
N ALA A 60 -0.22 8.01 15.08
CA ALA A 60 -0.77 8.36 13.78
C ALA A 60 0.17 7.87 12.67
N PHE A 61 -0.31 7.88 11.43
CA PHE A 61 0.53 7.59 10.29
C PHE A 61 1.36 8.79 9.88
N ASP A 62 2.57 8.50 9.45
CA ASP A 62 3.39 9.36 8.62
C ASP A 62 3.67 8.61 7.32
N TYR A 63 3.93 9.34 6.23
CA TYR A 63 4.03 8.78 4.89
C TYR A 63 5.27 9.26 4.18
N VAL A 64 5.97 8.34 3.52
CA VAL A 64 7.13 8.64 2.69
C VAL A 64 6.97 7.89 1.36
N VAL A 65 7.08 8.62 0.25
CA VAL A 65 7.15 7.99 -1.07
C VAL A 65 8.52 7.37 -1.23
N MET A 66 8.54 6.05 -1.39
CA MET A 66 9.77 5.29 -1.54
C MET A 66 10.29 5.41 -2.99
N PRO A 67 11.62 5.47 -3.20
CA PRO A 67 12.20 5.38 -4.54
C PRO A 67 11.75 4.12 -5.28
N GLU A 68 11.77 4.15 -6.62
CA GLU A 68 11.52 2.93 -7.38
C GLU A 68 12.55 1.85 -7.05
N GLY A 69 12.08 0.65 -6.72
CA GLY A 69 12.95 -0.43 -6.30
C GLY A 69 12.20 -1.71 -5.93
N LYS A 70 12.98 -2.79 -5.75
CA LYS A 70 12.45 -4.06 -5.24
C LYS A 70 12.66 -4.11 -3.72
N TYR A 71 11.55 -4.07 -3.00
CA TYR A 71 11.53 -4.22 -1.54
C TYR A 71 11.18 -5.67 -1.19
N VAL A 72 12.20 -6.45 -0.82
CA VAL A 72 12.05 -7.91 -0.55
C VAL A 72 11.85 -8.19 0.94
N GLU A 73 12.21 -7.24 1.80
CA GLU A 73 12.05 -7.31 3.25
C GLU A 73 11.05 -6.26 3.72
N SER A 74 10.29 -6.61 4.76
CA SER A 74 9.38 -5.68 5.43
C SER A 74 10.17 -4.56 6.12
N PRO A 75 9.61 -3.34 6.22
CA PRO A 75 10.29 -2.27 6.94
C PRO A 75 10.39 -2.59 8.42
N GLU A 76 11.37 -1.99 9.10
CA GLU A 76 11.47 -2.12 10.55
C GLU A 76 10.21 -1.57 11.23
N ARG A 77 9.63 -0.47 10.72
CA ARG A 77 8.42 0.16 11.25
C ARG A 77 7.45 0.49 10.13
N GLY A 78 6.16 0.25 10.35
CA GLY A 78 5.11 0.50 9.36
C GLY A 78 4.95 -0.64 8.35
N ALA A 79 4.57 -0.30 7.12
CA ALA A 79 4.40 -1.23 6.02
C ALA A 79 4.70 -0.52 4.70
N TYR A 80 5.34 -1.22 3.76
CA TYR A 80 5.39 -0.76 2.37
C TYR A 80 4.08 -1.10 1.68
N ILE A 81 3.59 -0.17 0.87
CA ILE A 81 2.31 -0.29 0.19
C ILE A 81 2.43 0.19 -1.24
N ASP A 82 1.71 -0.45 -2.14
CA ASP A 82 1.52 -0.04 -3.52
C ASP A 82 0.04 0.05 -3.90
N GLY A 83 -0.23 0.50 -5.13
CA GLY A 83 -1.58 0.53 -5.68
C GLY A 83 -2.36 1.82 -5.42
N PHE A 84 -1.66 2.88 -4.99
CA PHE A 84 -2.17 4.25 -5.08
C PHE A 84 -1.98 4.80 -6.50
N PHE A 85 -2.86 5.72 -6.85
CA PHE A 85 -2.77 6.54 -8.05
C PHE A 85 -3.00 7.98 -7.65
N PHE A 86 -2.43 8.90 -8.41
CA PHE A 86 -2.77 10.31 -8.31
C PHE A 86 -3.86 10.63 -9.33
N ASP A 87 -4.72 11.57 -9.00
CA ASP A 87 -5.77 12.11 -9.88
C ASP A 87 -5.57 13.64 -9.89
N GLY A 88 -5.28 14.20 -11.06
CA GLY A 88 -4.94 15.60 -11.23
C GLY A 88 -3.52 15.99 -10.79
N ALA A 89 -2.64 15.02 -10.52
CA ALA A 89 -1.24 15.24 -10.18
C ALA A 89 -0.39 14.02 -10.57
N ARG A 90 0.93 14.17 -10.51
CA ARG A 90 1.88 13.05 -10.59
C ARG A 90 2.95 13.20 -9.52
N TRP A 91 3.56 12.08 -9.15
CA TRP A 91 4.81 12.12 -8.42
C TRP A 91 5.97 12.27 -9.41
N ASP A 92 6.84 13.26 -9.19
CA ASP A 92 8.08 13.41 -9.93
C ASP A 92 9.22 12.71 -9.19
N TYR A 93 9.68 11.58 -9.72
CA TYR A 93 10.76 10.80 -9.12
C TYR A 93 12.14 11.50 -9.21
N GLY A 94 12.30 12.48 -10.10
CA GLY A 94 13.55 13.24 -10.23
C GLY A 94 13.71 14.29 -9.14
N THR A 95 12.62 14.98 -8.78
CA THR A 95 12.62 16.00 -7.73
C THR A 95 12.11 15.48 -6.38
N ALA A 96 11.48 14.30 -6.34
CA ALA A 96 10.78 13.75 -5.18
C ALA A 96 9.67 14.68 -4.66
N GLU A 97 8.93 15.29 -5.58
CA GLU A 97 7.86 16.24 -5.30
C GLU A 97 6.61 15.93 -6.14
N LEU A 98 5.47 16.50 -5.72
CA LEU A 98 4.26 16.51 -6.54
C LEU A 98 4.43 17.49 -7.71
N ALA A 99 3.99 17.07 -8.89
CA ALA A 99 4.00 17.87 -10.09
C ALA A 99 2.67 17.77 -10.83
N ASP A 100 2.43 18.70 -11.76
CA ASP A 100 1.26 18.67 -12.63
C ASP A 100 1.23 17.41 -13.50
N PRO A 101 0.03 16.90 -13.84
CA PRO A 101 -0.12 15.74 -14.70
C PRO A 101 0.40 16.03 -16.10
N LEU A 102 0.91 14.99 -16.78
CA LEU A 102 1.30 15.13 -18.19
C LEU A 102 0.04 15.27 -19.08
N PRO A 103 0.16 15.88 -20.27
CA PRO A 103 -0.96 16.02 -21.17
C PRO A 103 -1.66 14.68 -21.45
N LYS A 104 -2.98 14.64 -21.24
CA LYS A 104 -3.85 13.46 -21.41
C LYS A 104 -3.63 12.33 -20.39
N GLN A 105 -3.03 12.61 -19.25
CA GLN A 105 -3.09 11.74 -18.08
C GLN A 105 -4.19 12.24 -17.14
N LEU A 106 -4.90 11.30 -16.51
CA LEU A 106 -5.76 11.58 -15.37
C LEU A 106 -4.88 11.96 -14.19
#